data_AF-A0A1J6W396-F1
#
_entry.id   AF-A0A1J6W396-F1
#
_cell.length_a   1.000
_cell.length_b   1.000
_cell.length_c   1.000
_cell.angle_alpha   90.00
_cell.angle_beta   90.00
_cell.angle_gamma   90.00
#
_symmetry.space_group_name_H-M   'P 1'
#
loop_
_entity.id
_entity.type
_entity.pdbx_description
1 polymer ?
#
loop_
_entity_poly.entity_id
_entity_poly.type
_entity_poly.pdbx_seq_one_letter_code
_entity_poly.pdbx_strand_id
1 'polypeptide(L)'
;MNLKLLILPGVGILIMIGIFLVNDARTLHIEQSDLPVNRTLAVEISQRYLAGWWKPFSKLESTPYEMKDVHIMREEISVELVDERDSSKCEGYEIVINKNSGTVREKKEINFCR
;
A
#
# COMPACT_ATOMS: atom_id res chain seq x y z
N MET A 1 24.86 -51.62 -10.74
CA MET A 1 24.27 -51.42 -9.40
C MET A 1 24.90 -50.20 -8.77
N ASN A 2 24.06 -49.25 -8.33
CA ASN A 2 24.35 -48.17 -7.37
C ASN A 2 25.41 -47.16 -7.84
N LEU A 3 25.26 -45.84 -7.84
CA LEU A 3 24.39 -44.87 -7.17
C LEU A 3 24.98 -43.54 -7.71
N LYS A 4 24.26 -42.48 -8.10
CA LYS A 4 23.65 -41.50 -7.20
C LYS A 4 23.14 -40.39 -8.11
N LEU A 5 21.85 -40.09 -7.99
CA LEU A 5 21.20 -38.92 -8.53
C LEU A 5 21.89 -37.67 -7.95
N LEU A 6 22.63 -36.93 -8.77
CA LEU A 6 23.27 -35.68 -8.37
C LEU A 6 22.22 -34.57 -8.45
N ILE A 7 21.40 -34.48 -7.42
CA ILE A 7 20.50 -33.35 -7.20
C ILE A 7 21.40 -32.15 -6.93
N LEU A 8 21.51 -31.25 -7.91
CA LEU A 8 22.18 -29.96 -7.78
C LEU A 8 21.49 -29.14 -6.66
N PRO A 9 22.18 -28.77 -5.58
CA PRO A 9 21.60 -27.94 -4.51
C PRO A 9 21.45 -26.46 -4.92
N GLY A 10 21.76 -26.10 -6.18
CA GLY A 10 21.71 -24.72 -6.67
C GLY A 10 20.32 -24.21 -7.05
N VAL A 11 19.35 -25.09 -7.31
CA VAL A 11 18.02 -24.67 -7.79
C VAL A 11 17.09 -24.24 -6.64
N GLY A 12 17.36 -24.67 -5.41
CA GLY A 12 16.53 -24.32 -4.24
C GLY A 12 16.77 -22.91 -3.69
N ILE A 13 17.94 -22.32 -3.93
CA ILE A 13 18.33 -21.01 -3.35
C ILE A 13 17.79 -19.84 -4.18
N LEU A 14 17.65 -20.01 -5.50
CA LEU A 14 17.09 -18.97 -6.38
C LEU A 14 15.59 -18.72 -6.14
N ILE A 15 14.85 -19.72 -5.65
CA ILE A 15 13.42 -19.56 -5.34
C ILE A 15 13.23 -18.72 -4.06
N MET A 16 14.16 -18.81 -3.10
CA MET A 16 14.01 -18.12 -1.81
C MET A 16 14.28 -16.61 -1.88
N ILE A 17 15.12 -16.15 -2.82
CA ILE A 17 15.37 -14.71 -3.02
C ILE A 17 14.17 -14.04 -3.71
N GLY A 18 13.48 -14.75 -4.60
CA GLY A 18 12.27 -14.25 -5.27
C GLY A 18 11.07 -14.04 -4.33
N ILE A 19 11.01 -14.73 -3.20
CA ILE A 19 9.91 -14.62 -2.23
C ILE A 19 10.13 -13.45 -1.26
N PHE A 20 11.39 -13.12 -0.93
CA PHE A 20 11.69 -12.09 0.07
C PHE A 20 11.51 -10.65 -0.43
N LEU A 21 11.52 -10.40 -1.74
CA LEU A 21 11.17 -9.09 -2.31
C LEU A 21 9.66 -8.88 -2.52
N VAL A 22 8.85 -9.94 -2.40
CA VAL A 22 7.39 -9.89 -2.65
C VAL A 22 6.58 -9.55 -1.39
N ASN A 23 7.21 -9.63 -0.21
CA ASN A 23 6.47 -9.57 1.05
C ASN A 23 6.33 -8.16 1.64
N ASP A 24 7.06 -7.17 1.13
CA ASP A 24 7.00 -5.78 1.61
C ASP A 24 5.94 -4.93 0.86
N ALA A 25 5.42 -5.47 -0.24
CA ALA A 25 4.46 -4.79 -1.10
C ALA A 25 3.48 -5.79 -1.73
N ARG A 26 2.77 -6.58 -0.90
CA ARG A 26 1.50 -7.18 -1.33
C ARG A 26 0.67 -6.01 -1.89
N THR A 27 0.36 -6.06 -3.17
CA THR A 27 -0.20 -5.00 -4.01
C THR A 27 -1.71 -4.92 -3.84
N LEU A 28 -2.23 -3.80 -3.32
CA LEU A 28 -3.65 -3.66 -3.02
C LEU A 28 -4.42 -4.07 -4.27
N HIS A 29 -5.25 -5.11 -4.22
CA HIS A 29 -5.92 -5.57 -5.42
C HIS A 29 -6.90 -4.48 -5.86
N ILE A 30 -6.65 -3.92 -7.04
CA ILE A 30 -7.40 -2.85 -7.70
C ILE A 30 -7.78 -3.41 -9.07
N GLU A 31 -9.06 -3.35 -9.43
CA GLU A 31 -9.51 -3.88 -10.71
C GLU A 31 -9.06 -2.95 -11.84
N GLN A 32 -8.82 -3.52 -13.04
CA GLN A 32 -8.40 -2.71 -14.20
C GLN A 32 -9.46 -1.66 -14.59
N SER A 33 -10.74 -1.94 -14.30
CA SER A 33 -11.87 -1.02 -14.50
C SER A 33 -11.83 0.21 -13.60
N ASP A 34 -11.10 0.14 -12.48
CA ASP A 34 -11.01 1.22 -11.50
C ASP A 34 -9.86 2.21 -11.81
N LEU A 35 -9.16 1.99 -12.93
CA LEU A 35 -8.06 2.83 -13.42
C LEU A 35 -8.53 3.79 -14.54
N PRO A 36 -8.00 5.01 -14.60
CA PRO A 36 -7.04 5.61 -13.68
C PRO A 36 -7.68 5.95 -12.33
N VAL A 37 -6.91 5.82 -11.25
CA VAL A 37 -7.37 6.07 -9.88
C VAL A 37 -7.94 7.48 -9.76
N ASN A 38 -9.19 7.55 -9.34
CA ASN A 38 -9.89 8.79 -9.03
C ASN A 38 -9.71 9.17 -7.55
N ARG A 39 -10.23 10.33 -7.15
CA ARG A 39 -10.10 10.86 -5.77
C ARG A 39 -10.60 9.86 -4.72
N THR A 40 -11.80 9.32 -4.89
CA THR A 40 -12.43 8.41 -3.93
C THR A 40 -11.60 7.13 -3.76
N LEU A 41 -11.22 6.51 -4.87
CA LEU A 41 -10.43 5.29 -4.85
C LEU A 41 -9.04 5.52 -4.24
N ALA A 42 -8.41 6.69 -4.45
CA ALA A 42 -7.14 7.00 -3.80
C ALA A 42 -7.25 7.09 -2.28
N VAL A 43 -8.33 7.67 -1.77
CA VAL A 43 -8.59 7.70 -0.32
C VAL A 43 -8.77 6.29 0.23
N GLU A 44 -9.56 5.45 -0.45
CA GLU A 44 -9.75 4.06 -0.05
C GLU A 44 -8.44 3.26 -0.07
N ILE A 45 -7.63 3.40 -1.12
CA ILE A 45 -6.30 2.77 -1.22
C ILE A 45 -5.45 3.17 -0.02
N SER A 46 -5.43 4.47 0.30
CA SER A 46 -4.61 5.01 1.39
C SER A 46 -5.07 4.51 2.76
N GLN A 47 -6.37 4.54 3.03
CA GLN A 47 -6.94 4.02 4.27
C GLN A 47 -6.70 2.52 4.42
N ARG A 48 -6.87 1.72 3.36
CA ARG A 48 -6.58 0.27 3.38
C ARG A 48 -5.11 -0.02 3.58
N TYR A 49 -4.24 0.78 2.97
CA TYR A 49 -2.79 0.65 3.08
C TYR A 49 -2.34 0.91 4.53
N LEU A 50 -2.80 2.02 5.13
CA LEU A 50 -2.48 2.38 6.52
C LEU A 50 -3.15 1.46 7.54
N ALA A 51 -4.35 0.98 7.25
CA ALA A 51 -5.03 -0.03 8.03
C ALA A 51 -4.55 -1.45 7.67
N GLY A 52 -3.39 -1.64 7.03
CA GLY A 52 -2.69 -2.91 6.94
C GLY A 52 -3.47 -4.10 6.35
N TRP A 53 -4.26 -3.96 5.29
CA TRP A 53 -4.96 -5.06 4.58
C TRP A 53 -5.97 -5.93 5.37
N TRP A 54 -5.98 -5.89 6.70
CA TRP A 54 -6.83 -6.73 7.56
C TRP A 54 -8.28 -6.24 7.65
N LYS A 55 -8.57 -5.00 7.18
CA LYS A 55 -9.94 -4.47 7.13
C LYS A 55 -10.59 -4.73 5.77
N PRO A 56 -11.76 -5.40 5.72
CA PRO A 56 -12.53 -5.54 4.49
C PRO A 56 -13.04 -4.17 4.02
N PHE A 57 -13.28 -4.02 2.71
CA PHE A 57 -13.76 -2.78 2.09
C PHE A 57 -14.97 -2.16 2.82
N SER A 58 -15.96 -2.99 3.16
CA SER A 58 -17.17 -2.57 3.88
C SER A 58 -16.93 -2.05 5.31
N LYS A 59 -15.69 -2.16 5.82
CA LYS A 59 -15.29 -1.66 7.14
C LYS A 59 -14.27 -0.52 7.03
N LEU A 60 -14.04 0.04 5.84
CA LEU A 60 -13.12 1.17 5.66
C LEU A 60 -13.55 2.44 6.40
N GLU A 61 -14.86 2.68 6.49
CA GLU A 61 -15.42 3.78 7.29
C GLU A 61 -15.03 3.70 8.78
N SER A 62 -14.48 2.56 9.23
CA SER A 62 -14.00 2.37 10.60
C SER A 62 -12.48 2.50 10.76
N THR A 63 -11.72 2.86 9.71
CA THR A 63 -10.27 3.11 9.88
C THR A 63 -10.06 4.38 10.71
N PRO A 64 -9.06 4.41 11.61
CA PRO A 64 -8.76 5.61 12.40
C PRO A 64 -7.98 6.64 11.57
N TYR A 65 -8.25 6.74 10.27
CA TYR A 65 -7.53 7.61 9.35
C TYR A 65 -8.53 8.45 8.57
N GLU A 66 -8.59 9.73 8.91
CA GLU A 66 -9.50 10.71 8.33
C GLU A 66 -8.78 11.44 7.18
N MET A 67 -9.38 11.47 5.99
CA MET A 67 -8.82 12.20 4.85
C MET A 67 -8.87 13.71 5.10
N LYS A 68 -7.71 14.36 5.01
CA LYS A 68 -7.56 15.79 5.18
C LYS A 68 -7.52 16.51 3.85
N ASP A 69 -6.70 16.03 2.92
CA ASP A 69 -6.61 16.60 1.59
C ASP A 69 -6.19 15.57 0.54
N VAL A 70 -6.45 15.88 -0.73
CA VAL A 70 -6.07 15.07 -1.88
C VAL A 70 -5.52 15.96 -2.99
N HIS A 71 -4.24 15.75 -3.31
CA HIS A 71 -3.52 16.44 -4.36
C HIS A 71 -3.41 15.56 -5.61
N ILE A 72 -4.08 15.97 -6.69
CA ILE A 72 -4.08 15.22 -7.96
C ILE A 72 -3.04 15.81 -8.90
N MET A 73 -2.01 15.04 -9.20
CA MET A 73 -1.00 15.36 -10.21
C MET A 73 -1.25 14.59 -11.51
N ARG A 74 -0.38 14.78 -12.50
CA ARG A 74 -0.52 14.14 -13.82
C ARG A 74 -0.52 12.62 -13.72
N GLU A 75 0.51 12.06 -13.10
CA GLU A 75 0.75 10.61 -13.01
C GLU A 75 0.50 10.04 -11.62
N GLU A 76 0.35 10.91 -10.61
CA GLU A 76 0.26 10.55 -9.21
C GLU A 76 -0.89 11.25 -8.52
N ILE A 77 -1.35 10.67 -7.42
CA ILE A 77 -2.30 11.27 -6.49
C ILE A 77 -1.74 11.10 -5.08
N SER A 78 -1.57 12.20 -4.39
CA SER A 78 -1.17 12.24 -2.98
C SER A 78 -2.41 12.42 -2.11
N VAL A 79 -2.52 11.63 -1.06
CA VAL A 79 -3.61 11.68 -0.08
C VAL A 79 -3.01 11.91 1.29
N GLU A 80 -3.45 12.98 1.94
CA GLU A 80 -3.08 13.29 3.32
C GLU A 80 -4.18 12.79 4.26
N LEU A 81 -3.80 12.01 5.26
CA LEU A 81 -4.71 11.47 6.26
C LEU A 81 -4.23 11.81 7.66
N VAL A 82 -5.14 12.25 8.52
CA VAL A 82 -4.90 12.46 9.97
C VAL A 82 -5.16 11.15 10.69
N ASP A 83 -4.32 10.81 11.67
CA ASP A 83 -4.57 9.71 12.58
C ASP A 83 -5.54 10.15 13.68
N GLU A 84 -6.76 9.63 13.66
CA GLU A 84 -7.80 10.00 14.62
C GLU A 84 -7.53 9.46 16.04
N ARG A 85 -6.55 8.56 16.22
CA ARG A 85 -6.09 8.14 17.55
C ARG A 85 -5.28 9.24 18.25
N ASP A 86 -4.69 10.15 17.47
CA ASP A 86 -4.06 11.34 17.99
C ASP A 86 -5.12 12.38 18.35
N SER A 87 -5.28 12.63 19.65
CA SER A 87 -6.24 13.60 20.15
C SER A 87 -5.91 15.05 19.74
N SER A 88 -4.65 15.32 19.38
CA SER A 88 -4.24 16.63 18.87
C SER A 88 -4.56 16.84 17.39
N LYS A 89 -4.91 15.76 16.65
CA LYS A 89 -5.12 15.76 15.19
C LYS A 89 -3.95 16.37 14.42
N CYS A 90 -2.74 16.25 14.96
CA CYS A 90 -1.52 16.80 14.38
C CYS A 90 -0.73 15.72 13.63
N GLU A 91 -0.82 14.47 14.06
CA GLU A 91 -0.10 13.36 13.44
C GLU A 91 -0.91 12.74 12.30
N GLY A 92 -0.21 12.35 11.23
CA GLY A 92 -0.82 11.71 10.09
C GLY A 92 0.18 11.26 9.04
N TYR A 93 -0.32 10.95 7.86
CA TYR A 93 0.43 10.35 6.78
C TYR A 93 0.07 10.95 5.42
N GLU A 94 1.07 11.08 4.56
CA GLU A 94 0.92 11.30 3.12
C GLU A 94 1.16 9.97 2.41
N ILE A 95 0.20 9.57 1.59
CA ILE A 95 0.28 8.37 0.75
C ILE A 95 0.27 8.80 -0.72
N VAL A 96 1.35 8.49 -1.44
CA VAL A 96 1.48 8.80 -2.87
C VAL A 96 1.16 7.56 -3.68
N ILE A 97 0.22 7.68 -4.61
CA ILE A 97 -0.30 6.57 -5.43
C ILE A 97 -0.07 6.88 -6.91
N ASN A 98 0.42 5.90 -7.67
CA ASN A 98 0.45 6.01 -9.12
C ASN A 98 -0.97 5.90 -9.69
N LYS A 99 -1.44 6.90 -10.43
CA LYS A 99 -2.82 6.95 -10.95
C LYS A 99 -3.13 5.85 -11.95
N ASN A 100 -2.13 5.40 -12.70
CA ASN A 100 -2.33 4.45 -13.80
C ASN A 100 -2.24 2.99 -13.35
N SER A 101 -1.67 2.71 -12.17
CA SER A 101 -1.56 1.36 -11.64
C SER A 101 -2.20 1.16 -10.27
N GLY A 102 -2.58 2.24 -9.58
CA GLY A 102 -3.07 2.22 -8.21
C GLY A 102 -2.06 1.75 -7.16
N THR A 103 -0.79 1.64 -7.55
CA THR A 103 0.28 1.21 -6.66
C THR A 103 0.70 2.36 -5.74
N VAL A 104 0.71 2.11 -4.43
CA VAL A 104 1.32 3.03 -3.46
C VAL A 104 2.83 3.07 -3.71
N ARG A 105 3.36 4.28 -3.94
CA ARG A 105 4.77 4.56 -4.19
C ARG A 105 5.50 4.95 -2.92
N GLU A 106 4.86 5.77 -2.10
CA GLU A 106 5.46 6.36 -0.91
C GLU A 106 4.46 6.47 0.23
N LYS A 107 4.97 6.32 1.44
CA LYS A 107 4.30 6.65 2.70
C LYS A 107 5.24 7.55 3.49
N LYS A 108 4.74 8.72 3.88
CA LYS A 108 5.48 9.70 4.68
C LYS A 108 4.67 10.11 5.90
N GLU A 109 5.31 10.20 7.06
CA GLU A 109 4.71 10.79 8.25
C GLU A 109 4.70 12.32 8.13
N ILE A 110 3.58 12.94 8.49
CA ILE A 110 3.41 14.40 8.46
C ILE A 110 2.95 14.86 9.83
N ASN A 111 3.48 16.00 10.26
CA ASN A 111 2.92 16.75 11.39
C ASN A 111 2.22 18.00 10.84
N PHE A 112 0.90 18.04 10.96
CA PHE A 112 0.05 19.10 10.44
C PHE A 112 0.03 20.39 11.28
N CYS A 113 0.61 20.36 12.46
CA CYS A 113 0.59 21.47 13.42
C CYS A 113 1.95 22.18 13.53
N ARG A 114 2.89 21.87 12.63
CA ARG A 114 4.22 22.48 12.55
C ARG A 114 4.36 23.39 11.35
#